data_AF-A0A7V7Y1H3-F1
#
_entry.id   AF-A0A7V7Y1H3-F1
#
_cell.length_a   1.000
_cell.length_b   1.000
_cell.length_c   1.000
_cell.angle_alpha   90.00
_cell.angle_beta   90.00
_cell.angle_gamma   90.00
#
_symmetry.space_group_name_H-M   'P 1'
#
loop_
_entity.id
_entity.type
_entity.pdbx_description
1 polymer ?
#
loop_
_entity_poly.entity_id
_entity_poly.type
_entity_poly.pdbx_seq_one_letter_code
_entity_poly.pdbx_strand_id
1 'polypeptide(L)' 'MVHSTIGVVVEKSRDNLVFVTEIQTGRAFVVTDKAAKAYQSGNILTLNLTTKTFVDAAEDYPFV' A
#
# COMPACT_ATOMS: atom_id res chain seq x y z
N MET A 1 18.61 10.44 7.39
CA MET A 1 17.98 9.58 6.37
C MET A 1 16.49 9.85 6.43
N VAL A 2 15.90 10.40 5.36
CA VAL A 2 14.45 10.65 5.33
C VAL A 2 13.77 9.29 5.19
N HIS A 3 13.03 8.86 6.22
CA HIS A 3 12.14 7.72 6.09
C HIS A 3 11.02 8.12 5.13
N SER A 4 11.19 7.84 3.84
CA SER A 4 10.21 8.13 2.78
C SER A 4 9.12 7.05 2.70
N THR A 5 8.88 6.30 3.76
CA THR A 5 7.89 5.21 3.80
C THR A 5 6.69 5.62 4.63
N ILE A 6 5.49 5.44 4.09
CA ILE A 6 4.22 5.71 4.78
C ILE A 6 3.37 4.46 4.86
N GLY A 7 2.57 4.36 5.92
CA GLY A 7 1.54 3.33 6.05
C GLY A 7 0.29 3.72 5.29
N VAL A 8 -0.21 2.81 4.46
CA VAL A 8 -1.40 3.03 3.64
C VAL A 8 -2.35 1.83 3.76
N VAL A 9 -3.65 2.07 3.70
CA VAL A 9 -4.66 1.02 3.60
C VAL A 9 -5.14 0.92 2.16
N VAL A 10 -5.27 -0.31 1.64
CA VAL A 10 -5.82 -0.58 0.32
C VAL A 10 -7.33 -0.44 0.39
N GLU A 11 -7.88 0.51 -0.35
CA GLU A 11 -9.33 0.68 -0.49
C GLU A 11 -9.87 -0.29 -1.55
N LYS A 12 -9.16 -0.37 -2.67
CA LYS A 12 -9.56 -1.14 -3.84
C LYS A 12 -8.34 -1.45 -4.68
N SER A 13 -8.34 -2.62 -5.30
CA SER A 13 -7.41 -2.95 -6.36
C SER A 13 -8.15 -3.30 -7.65
N ARG A 14 -7.64 -2.85 -8.79
CA ARG A 14 -8.16 -3.18 -10.11
C ARG A 14 -7.04 -3.17 -11.16
N ASP A 15 -6.97 -4.24 -11.95
CA ASP A 15 -5.97 -4.40 -13.02
C ASP A 15 -4.54 -4.20 -12.48
N ASN A 16 -3.92 -3.06 -12.76
CA ASN A 16 -2.58 -2.69 -12.28
C ASN A 16 -2.61 -1.45 -11.36
N LEU A 17 -3.79 -1.05 -10.88
CA LEU A 17 -4.00 0.13 -10.05
C LEU A 17 -4.44 -0.28 -8.65
N VAL A 18 -3.76 0.27 -7.65
CA VAL A 18 -4.04 0.08 -6.24
C VAL A 18 -4.45 1.43 -5.67
N PHE A 19 -5.70 1.54 -5.27
CA PHE A 19 -6.24 2.70 -4.59
C PHE A 19 -5.93 2.54 -3.11
N VAL A 20 -5.19 3.49 -2.56
CA VAL A 20 -4.76 3.44 -1.17
C VAL A 20 -5.04 4.77 -0.46
N THR A 21 -5.28 4.68 0.83
CA THR A 21 -5.44 5.83 1.72
C THR A 21 -4.30 5.84 2.72
N GLU A 22 -3.58 6.94 2.83
CA GLU A 22 -2.57 7.11 3.87
C GLU A 22 -3.23 7.12 5.25
N ILE A 23 -2.72 6.30 6.17
CA ILE A 23 -3.30 6.13 7.51
C ILE A 23 -3.16 7.40 8.35
N GLN A 24 -2.03 8.09 8.25
CA GLN A 24 -1.75 9.26 9.09
C GLN A 24 -2.52 10.52 8.68
N THR A 25 -2.74 10.71 7.38
CA THR A 25 -3.31 11.94 6.84
C THR A 25 -4.72 11.75 6.27
N GLY A 26 -5.15 10.51 6.06
CA GLY A 26 -6.38 10.19 5.34
C GLY A 26 -6.32 10.51 3.84
N ARG A 27 -5.12 10.82 3.31
CA ARG A 27 -4.97 11.21 1.91
C ARG A 27 -5.04 9.99 1.00
N ALA A 28 -6.03 9.98 0.11
CA ALA A 28 -6.16 8.94 -0.90
C ALA A 28 -5.30 9.24 -2.13
N PHE A 29 -4.68 8.20 -2.70
CA PHE A 29 -3.98 8.26 -3.97
C PHE A 29 -3.89 6.87 -4.62
N VAL A 30 -3.39 6.84 -5.86
CA VAL A 30 -3.33 5.61 -6.67
C VAL A 30 -1.88 5.24 -6.94
N VAL A 31 -1.56 3.98 -6.68
CA VAL A 31 -0.26 3.38 -6.97
C VAL A 31 -0.42 2.41 -8.15
N THR A 32 0.51 2.45 -9.08
CA THR A 32 0.52 1.51 -10.21
C THR A 32 1.46 0.35 -9.85
N ASP A 33 0.90 -0.85 -9.74
CA ASP A 33 1.66 -2.06 -9.41
C ASP A 33 1.22 -3.22 -10.31
N LYS A 34 2.17 -3.99 -10.83
CA LYS A 34 1.86 -5.20 -11.63
C LYS A 34 1.26 -6.31 -10.78
N ALA A 35 1.59 -6.34 -9.49
CA ALA A 35 1.03 -7.24 -8.50
C ALA A 35 -0.26 -6.69 -7.88
N ALA A 36 -0.87 -5.62 -8.43
CA ALA A 36 -2.06 -4.99 -7.86
C ALA A 36 -3.17 -6.01 -7.52
N LYS A 37 -3.40 -6.99 -8.39
CA LYS A 37 -4.41 -8.05 -8.19
C LYS A 37 -4.23 -8.90 -6.93
N ALA A 38 -3.03 -8.91 -6.33
CA ALA A 38 -2.76 -9.62 -5.09
C ALA A 38 -3.26 -8.87 -3.85
N TYR A 39 -3.46 -7.55 -3.96
CA TYR A 39 -3.93 -6.74 -2.84
C TYR A 39 -5.45 -6.75 -2.73
N GLN A 40 -5.93 -6.99 -1.51
CA GLN A 40 -7.33 -6.94 -1.14
C GLN A 40 -7.64 -5.63 -0.42
N SER A 41 -8.92 -5.23 -0.48
CA SER A 41 -9.41 -4.11 0.32
C SER A 41 -9.18 -4.41 1.81
N GLY A 42 -8.70 -3.42 2.56
CA GLY A 42 -8.33 -3.55 3.97
C GLY A 42 -6.89 -3.99 4.23
N ASN A 43 -6.10 -4.36 3.20
CA ASN A 43 -4.67 -4.61 3.42
C ASN A 43 -3.95 -3.33 3.84
N ILE A 44 -3.06 -3.45 4.84
CA ILE A 44 -2.22 -2.34 5.29
C ILE A 44 -0.83 -2.55 4.71
N LEU A 45 -0.40 -1.66 3.83
CA LEU A 45 0.87 -1.76 3.13
C LEU A 45 1.79 -0.63 3.56
N THR A 46 3.09 -0.87 3.44
CA THR A 46 4.09 0.19 3.54
C THR A 46 4.43 0.66 2.14
N LEU A 47 4.16 1.94 1.84
CA LEU A 47 4.49 2.53 0.56
C LEU A 47 5.75 3.37 0.67
N ASN A 48 6.72 3.11 -0.20
CA ASN A 48 7.87 3.99 -0.38
C ASN A 48 7.51 5.12 -1.34
N LEU A 49 7.52 6.36 -0.85
CA LEU A 49 7.22 7.57 -1.62
C LEU A 49 8.31 7.93 -2.64
N THR A 50 9.55 7.49 -2.43
CA THR A 50 10.68 7.73 -3.33
C THR A 50 10.59 6.83 -4.56
N THR A 51 10.37 5.53 -4.36
CA THR A 51 10.25 4.56 -5.47
C THR A 51 8.82 4.41 -5.97
N LYS A 52 7.83 4.90 -5.22
CA LYS A 52 6.38 4.72 -5.45
C LYS A 52 5.98 3.25 -5.55
N THR A 53 6.65 2.40 -4.79
CA THR A 53 6.41 0.95 -4.74
C THR A 53 6.00 0.53 -3.34
N PHE A 54 5.14 -0.47 -3.25
CA PHE A 54 4.90 -1.14 -1.99
C PHE A 54 6.17 -1.88 -1.58
N VAL A 55 6.65 -1.58 -0.39
CA VAL A 55 7.68 -2.36 0.27
C VAL A 55 6.88 -3.41 0.99
N ASP A 56 6.76 -4.56 0.32
CA ASP A 56 6.00 -5.70 0.82
C ASP A 56 6.40 -5.94 2.28
N ALA A 57 5.46 -5.74 3.19
CA ALA A 57 5.65 -6.08 4.59
C ALA A 57 5.43 -7.60 4.71
N ALA A 58 6.24 -8.36 3.98
CA ALA A 58 6.38 -9.78 4.22
C ALA A 58 7.21 -9.94 5.49
N GLU A 59 6.55 -9.83 6.64
CA GLU A 59 6.64 -10.81 7.72
C GLU A 59 5.50 -10.56 8.72
N ASP A 60 4.69 -11.60 8.90
CA ASP A 60 3.55 -11.73 9.82
C ASP A 60 2.23 -11.03 9.48
N TYR A 61 1.39 -11.73 8.72
CA TYR A 61 -0.07 -11.68 8.92
C TYR A 61 -0.59 -12.97 9.59
N PRO A 62 -0.38 -13.19 10.90
CA PRO A 62 -1.27 -14.04 11.67
C PRO A 62 -2.51 -13.22 12.01
N PHE A 63 -3.61 -13.45 11.31
CA PHE A 63 -4.91 -13.11 11.85
C PHE A 63 -5.23 -14.16 12.94
N VAL A 64 -5.11 -13.78 14.21
CA VAL A 64 -5.81 -14.44 15.33
C VAL A 64 -7.10 -13.70 15.65
#